data_AF-A0A2D8ZTJ6-F1
#
_entry.id   AF-A0A2D8ZTJ6-F1
#
_cell.length_a   1.000
_cell.length_b   1.000
_cell.length_c   1.000
_cell.angle_alpha   90.00
_cell.angle_beta   90.00
_cell.angle_gamma   90.00
#
_symmetry.space_group_name_H-M   'P 1'
#
loop_
_entity.id
_entity.type
_entity.pdbx_description
1 polymer ?
#
loop_
_entity_poly.entity_id
_entity_poly.type
_entity_poly.pdbx_seq_one_letter_code
_entity_poly.pdbx_strand_id
1 'polypeptide(L)'
;MTIRIRSAEDRRREIQENAARLGIDEAFISDLVDTFYTRVRAHPLLGPVFEGEIGDHWAPHLATMKDFWSSVAMNTGRYSGKPFPAHMKLTGITPAHFNIWLALFRLTLEDLTSNAETVDYFMERANRIARSFQLGMFELGT
;
A
#
# COMPACT_ATOMS: atom_id res chain seq x y z
N MET A 1 -36.03 -13.08 -12.88
CA MET A 1 -35.01 -12.65 -11.90
C MET A 1 -33.84 -12.09 -12.68
N THR A 2 -33.78 -10.76 -12.85
CA THR A 2 -32.75 -10.12 -13.71
C THR A 2 -31.47 -10.00 -12.90
N ILE A 3 -30.45 -10.81 -13.22
CA ILE A 3 -29.10 -10.65 -12.68
C ILE A 3 -28.56 -9.34 -13.23
N ARG A 4 -28.54 -8.29 -12.41
CA ARG A 4 -27.91 -7.02 -12.76
C ARG A 4 -26.40 -7.21 -12.66
N ILE A 5 -25.74 -7.38 -13.80
CA ILE A 5 -24.27 -7.40 -13.85
C ILE A 5 -23.80 -5.99 -13.45
N ARG A 6 -23.09 -5.86 -12.32
CA ARG A 6 -22.52 -4.57 -11.89
C ARG A 6 -21.48 -4.12 -12.92
N SER A 7 -21.62 -2.89 -13.41
CA SER A 7 -20.64 -2.31 -14.33
C SER A 7 -19.32 -1.98 -13.61
N ALA A 8 -18.26 -1.70 -14.37
CA ALA A 8 -17.00 -1.22 -13.78
C ALA A 8 -17.17 0.15 -13.11
N GLU A 9 -18.06 0.98 -13.65
CA GLU A 9 -18.41 2.29 -13.11
C GLU A 9 -19.14 2.18 -11.77
N ASP A 10 -20.11 1.25 -11.66
CA ASP A 10 -20.82 0.99 -10.40
C ASP A 10 -19.83 0.58 -9.30
N ARG A 11 -18.90 -0.34 -9.61
CA ARG A 11 -17.87 -0.75 -8.65
C ARG A 11 -16.96 0.39 -8.24
N ARG A 12 -16.53 1.24 -9.18
CA ARG A 12 -15.69 2.41 -8.87
C ARG A 12 -16.42 3.36 -7.93
N ARG A 13 -17.69 3.65 -8.24
CA ARG A 13 -18.52 4.54 -7.42
C ARG A 13 -18.71 3.97 -6.01
N GLU A 14 -19.03 2.68 -5.88
CA GLU A 14 -19.15 2.02 -4.56
C GLU A 14 -17.86 2.13 -3.73
N ILE A 15 -16.69 1.93 -4.36
CA ILE A 15 -15.39 2.07 -3.68
C ILE A 15 -15.16 3.51 -3.22
N GLN A 16 -15.45 4.49 -4.09
CA GLN A 16 -15.25 5.91 -3.78
C GLN A 16 -16.20 6.40 -2.68
N GLU A 17 -17.47 6.00 -2.72
CA GLU A 17 -18.45 6.31 -1.67
C GLU A 17 -18.04 5.69 -0.33
N ASN A 18 -17.56 4.44 -0.35
CA ASN A 18 -17.06 3.80 0.86
C ASN A 18 -15.80 4.48 1.40
N ALA A 19 -14.85 4.83 0.54
CA ALA A 19 -13.63 5.55 0.94
C ALA A 19 -13.96 6.91 1.56
N ALA A 20 -14.88 7.67 0.95
CA ALA A 20 -15.33 8.95 1.50
C ALA A 20 -16.01 8.79 2.87
N ARG A 21 -16.86 7.76 3.05
CA ARG A 21 -17.47 7.43 4.35
C ARG A 21 -16.42 7.10 5.43
N LEU A 22 -15.32 6.48 5.03
CA LEU A 22 -14.19 6.18 5.90
C LEU A 22 -13.28 7.39 6.16
N GLY A 23 -13.55 8.55 5.55
CA GLY A 23 -12.69 9.73 5.67
C GLY A 23 -11.37 9.60 4.90
N ILE A 24 -11.33 8.74 3.88
CA ILE A 24 -10.16 8.55 3.03
C ILE A 24 -10.27 9.52 1.85
N ASP A 25 -9.35 10.48 1.79
CA ASP A 25 -9.16 11.39 0.66
C ASP A 25 -7.68 11.49 0.29
N GLU A 26 -7.36 12.35 -0.69
CA GLU A 26 -5.98 12.54 -1.16
C GLU A 26 -5.06 13.17 -0.11
N ALA A 27 -5.59 13.97 0.81
CA ALA A 27 -4.81 14.53 1.91
C ALA A 27 -4.42 13.43 2.91
N PHE A 28 -5.38 12.59 3.29
CA PHE A 28 -5.12 11.42 4.12
C PHE A 28 -4.10 10.47 3.49
N ILE A 29 -4.19 10.22 2.18
CA ILE A 29 -3.20 9.42 1.45
C ILE A 29 -1.81 10.06 1.49
N SER A 30 -1.73 11.38 1.31
CA SER A 30 -0.45 12.09 1.39
C SER A 30 0.19 11.94 2.76
N ASP A 31 -0.56 12.21 3.83
CA ASP A 31 -0.08 12.11 5.21
C ASP A 31 0.30 10.67 5.58
N LEU A 32 -0.50 9.68 5.15
CA LEU A 32 -0.20 8.27 5.30
C LEU A 32 1.13 7.91 4.67
N VAL A 33 1.34 8.28 3.39
CA VAL A 33 2.57 7.93 2.67
C VAL A 33 3.79 8.62 3.29
N ASP A 34 3.71 9.93 3.54
CA ASP A 34 4.86 10.69 4.03
C ASP A 34 5.26 10.22 5.45
N THR A 35 4.28 9.99 6.33
CA THR A 35 4.53 9.52 7.70
C THR A 35 5.04 8.07 7.69
N PHE A 36 4.44 7.20 6.87
CA PHE A 36 4.86 5.81 6.77
C PHE A 36 6.30 5.68 6.28
N TYR A 37 6.67 6.39 5.22
CA TYR A 37 8.03 6.31 4.68
C TYR A 37 9.07 6.99 5.56
N THR A 38 8.68 7.99 6.37
CA THR A 38 9.53 8.49 7.45
C THR A 38 9.88 7.38 8.45
N ARG A 39 8.90 6.56 8.87
CA ARG A 39 9.14 5.40 9.75
C ARG A 39 9.97 4.30 9.07
N VAL A 40 9.68 3.99 7.80
CA VAL A 40 10.43 2.98 7.03
C VAL A 40 11.91 3.36 6.93
N ARG A 41 12.20 4.62 6.58
CA ARG A 41 13.58 5.10 6.42
C ARG A 41 14.36 5.09 7.74
N ALA A 42 13.68 5.34 8.86
CA ALA A 42 14.29 5.29 10.19
C ALA A 42 14.49 3.86 10.73
N HIS A 43 13.79 2.85 10.18
CA HIS A 43 13.84 1.49 10.72
C HIS A 43 15.15 0.77 10.34
N PRO A 44 15.91 0.19 11.28
CA PRO A 44 17.26 -0.34 11.02
C PRO A 44 17.31 -1.49 10.01
N LEU A 45 16.23 -2.27 9.86
CA LEU A 45 16.15 -3.36 8.88
C LEU A 45 15.49 -2.97 7.55
N LEU A 46 14.68 -1.90 7.50
CA LEU A 46 14.02 -1.50 6.26
C LEU A 46 14.77 -0.35 5.59
N GLY A 47 15.22 0.63 6.37
CA GLY A 47 15.94 1.80 5.88
C GLY A 47 17.05 1.46 4.89
N PRO A 48 17.99 0.53 5.21
CA PRO A 48 19.05 0.15 4.28
C PRO A 48 18.55 -0.48 2.97
N VAL A 49 17.46 -1.25 3.00
CA VAL A 49 16.85 -1.85 1.80
C VAL A 49 16.31 -0.75 0.88
N PHE A 50 15.49 0.15 1.44
CA PHE A 50 14.88 1.22 0.65
C PHE A 50 15.92 2.24 0.16
N GLU A 51 16.90 2.60 0.99
CA GLU A 51 17.97 3.52 0.59
C GLU A 51 18.85 2.93 -0.51
N GLY A 52 19.16 1.62 -0.45
CA GLY A 52 19.91 0.93 -1.50
C GLY A 52 19.20 0.90 -2.86
N GLU A 53 17.87 0.80 -2.87
CA GLU A 53 17.07 0.72 -4.10
C GLU A 53 16.62 2.09 -4.64
N ILE A 54 16.36 3.06 -3.76
CA ILE A 54 15.82 4.37 -4.12
C ILE A 54 16.93 5.43 -4.27
N GLY A 55 17.96 5.38 -3.40
CA GLY A 55 18.99 6.42 -3.31
C GLY A 55 18.42 7.83 -3.23
N ASP A 56 18.89 8.75 -4.07
CA ASP A 56 18.46 10.15 -4.08
C ASP A 56 17.04 10.37 -4.65
N HIS A 57 16.38 9.32 -5.16
CA HIS A 57 15.08 9.42 -5.85
C HIS A 57 13.86 9.27 -4.93
N TRP A 58 13.96 9.74 -3.68
CA TRP A 58 12.87 9.65 -2.71
C TRP A 58 11.62 10.42 -3.14
N ALA A 59 11.75 11.67 -3.61
CA ALA A 59 10.61 12.48 -4.02
C ALA A 59 9.73 11.81 -5.11
N PRO A 60 10.28 11.31 -6.23
CA PRO A 60 9.47 10.60 -7.22
C PRO A 60 8.94 9.25 -6.71
N HIS A 61 9.66 8.57 -5.80
CA HIS A 61 9.15 7.37 -5.15
C HIS A 61 7.90 7.66 -4.30
N LEU A 62 7.93 8.69 -3.45
CA LEU A 62 6.80 9.09 -2.62
C LEU A 62 5.60 9.51 -3.47
N ALA A 63 5.82 10.25 -4.56
CA ALA A 63 4.76 10.59 -5.52
C ALA A 63 4.10 9.33 -6.10
N THR A 64 4.91 8.35 -6.53
CA THR A 64 4.42 7.06 -7.03
C THR A 64 3.61 6.31 -5.96
N MET A 65 4.04 6.37 -4.69
CA MET A 65 3.34 5.71 -3.58
C MET A 65 2.01 6.38 -3.22
N LYS A 66 1.92 7.70 -3.36
CA LYS A 66 0.64 8.43 -3.23
C LYS A 66 -0.34 8.01 -4.31
N ASP A 67 0.10 7.94 -5.56
CA ASP A 67 -0.74 7.45 -6.66
C ASP A 67 -1.13 5.98 -6.46
N PHE A 68 -0.20 5.14 -5.99
CA PHE A 68 -0.45 3.73 -5.72
C PHE A 68 -1.54 3.55 -4.66
N TRP A 69 -1.40 4.19 -3.49
CA TRP A 69 -2.38 4.06 -2.41
C TRP A 69 -3.70 4.75 -2.72
N SER A 70 -3.69 5.85 -3.48
CA SER A 70 -4.91 6.46 -4.04
C SER A 70 -5.66 5.46 -4.94
N SER A 71 -4.97 4.78 -5.86
CA SER A 71 -5.57 3.73 -6.69
C SER A 71 -6.08 2.55 -5.87
N VAL A 72 -5.32 2.08 -4.87
CA VAL A 72 -5.67 0.92 -4.05
C VAL A 72 -6.87 1.20 -3.13
N ALA A 73 -6.91 2.37 -2.51
CA ALA A 73 -7.94 2.72 -1.53
C ALA A 73 -9.20 3.28 -2.18
N MET A 74 -9.08 4.06 -3.25
CA MET A 74 -10.18 4.83 -3.83
C MET A 74 -10.47 4.50 -5.29
N ASN A 75 -9.73 3.58 -5.92
CA ASN A 75 -9.88 3.20 -7.32
C ASN A 75 -9.80 4.40 -8.29
N THR A 76 -8.89 5.35 -8.00
CA THR A 76 -8.70 6.57 -8.82
C THR A 76 -8.07 6.29 -10.18
N GLY A 77 -7.30 5.21 -10.30
CA GLY A 77 -6.62 4.83 -11.55
C GLY A 77 -5.37 5.64 -11.86
N ARG A 78 -4.84 6.41 -10.89
CA ARG A 78 -3.63 7.23 -11.07
C ARG A 78 -2.37 6.39 -11.23
N TYR A 79 -2.29 5.28 -10.48
CA TYR A 79 -1.20 4.33 -10.61
C TYR A 79 -1.46 3.28 -11.69
N SER A 80 -0.56 3.21 -12.67
CA SER A 80 -0.57 2.24 -13.78
C SER A 80 0.64 1.30 -13.78
N GLY A 81 1.48 1.37 -12.74
CA GLY A 81 2.68 0.56 -12.60
C GLY A 81 2.41 -0.91 -12.28
N LYS A 82 3.49 -1.70 -12.27
CA LYS A 82 3.44 -3.14 -11.93
C LYS A 82 4.29 -3.38 -10.68
N PRO A 83 3.68 -3.43 -9.49
CA PRO A 83 4.45 -3.49 -8.25
C PRO A 83 5.08 -4.87 -8.06
N PHE A 84 4.39 -5.95 -8.45
CA PHE A 84 4.91 -7.32 -8.28
C PHE A 84 6.29 -7.52 -8.95
N PRO A 85 6.49 -7.26 -10.27
CA PRO A 85 7.81 -7.39 -10.89
C PRO A 85 8.88 -6.46 -10.32
N ALA A 86 8.51 -5.31 -9.76
CA ALA A 86 9.48 -4.41 -9.12
C ALA A 86 10.05 -5.05 -7.86
N HIS A 87 9.21 -5.71 -7.06
CA HIS A 87 9.63 -6.35 -5.82
C HIS A 87 10.37 -7.68 -6.07
N MET A 88 9.99 -8.48 -7.07
CA MET A 88 10.66 -9.77 -7.34
C MET A 88 12.15 -9.65 -7.73
N LYS A 89 12.61 -8.45 -8.10
CA LYS A 89 14.02 -8.18 -8.42
C LYS A 89 14.88 -7.95 -7.19
N LEU A 90 14.25 -7.68 -6.04
CA LEU A 90 14.95 -7.38 -4.80
C LEU A 90 15.64 -8.63 -4.27
N THR A 91 16.85 -8.44 -3.72
CA THR A 91 17.63 -9.50 -3.09
C THR A 91 17.80 -9.20 -1.60
N GLY A 92 18.06 -10.22 -0.78
CA GLY A 92 18.22 -10.05 0.67
C GLY A 92 16.93 -9.76 1.45
N ILE A 93 15.77 -9.75 0.78
CA ILE A 93 14.46 -9.62 1.43
C ILE A 93 14.11 -10.94 2.11
N THR A 94 13.57 -10.84 3.33
CA THR A 94 13.12 -11.97 4.14
C THR A 94 11.69 -11.76 4.63
N PRO A 95 10.98 -12.80 5.07
CA PRO A 95 9.64 -12.64 5.66
C PRO A 95 9.58 -11.64 6.82
N ALA A 96 10.66 -11.49 7.58
CA ALA A 96 10.74 -10.51 8.67
C ALA A 96 10.58 -9.06 8.18
N HIS A 97 11.09 -8.72 6.99
CA HIS A 97 10.94 -7.39 6.40
C HIS A 97 9.46 -7.08 6.13
N PHE A 98 8.70 -8.04 5.62
CA PHE A 98 7.25 -7.88 5.41
C PHE A 98 6.50 -7.67 6.71
N ASN A 99 6.81 -8.44 7.75
CA ASN A 99 6.17 -8.29 9.07
C ASN A 99 6.41 -6.90 9.66
N ILE A 100 7.64 -6.40 9.58
CA ILE A 100 7.99 -5.06 10.05
C ILE A 100 7.28 -3.99 9.21
N TRP A 101 7.30 -4.12 7.89
CA TRP A 101 6.64 -3.17 6.98
C TRP A 101 5.14 -3.07 7.31
N LEU A 102 4.46 -4.20 7.49
CA LEU A 102 3.03 -4.25 7.84
C LEU A 102 2.76 -3.68 9.23
N ALA A 103 3.63 -3.94 10.21
CA ALA A 103 3.50 -3.39 11.56
C ALA A 103 3.64 -1.86 11.56
N LEU A 104 4.65 -1.32 10.85
CA LEU A 104 4.83 0.13 10.72
C LEU A 104 3.67 0.78 9.96
N PHE A 105 3.13 0.09 8.95
CA PHE A 105 1.98 0.59 8.18
C PHE A 105 0.74 0.66 9.06
N ARG A 106 0.46 -0.39 9.84
CA ARG A 106 -0.64 -0.40 10.82
C ARG A 106 -0.49 0.70 11.85
N LEU A 107 0.68 0.83 12.46
CA LEU A 107 0.97 1.90 13.43
C LEU A 107 0.74 3.29 12.82
N THR A 108 1.14 3.49 11.57
CA THR A 108 0.91 4.76 10.88
C THR A 108 -0.58 5.08 10.72
N LEU A 109 -1.39 4.09 10.35
CA LEU A 109 -2.82 4.27 10.23
C LEU A 109 -3.47 4.58 11.58
N GLU A 110 -3.09 3.86 12.63
CA GLU A 110 -3.62 4.08 13.99
C GLU A 110 -3.26 5.46 14.56
N ASP A 111 -2.10 6.00 14.19
CA ASP A 111 -1.71 7.37 14.57
C ASP A 111 -2.45 8.46 13.77
N LEU A 112 -2.89 8.16 12.54
CA LEU A 112 -3.56 9.14 11.66
C LEU A 112 -5.08 9.14 11.78
N THR A 113 -5.69 8.07 12.29
CA THR A 113 -7.15 8.01 12.45
C THR A 113 -7.57 7.15 13.63
N SER A 114 -8.56 7.64 14.37
CA SER A 114 -9.24 6.87 15.42
C SER A 114 -10.30 5.91 14.86
N ASN A 115 -10.57 5.93 13.55
CA ASN A 115 -11.56 5.06 12.93
C ASN A 115 -10.93 3.69 12.60
N ALA A 116 -11.21 2.69 13.45
CA ALA A 116 -10.73 1.32 13.26
C ALA A 116 -11.11 0.72 11.90
N GLU A 117 -12.28 1.07 11.34
CA GLU A 117 -12.71 0.57 10.04
C GLU A 117 -11.80 1.08 8.90
N THR A 118 -11.23 2.28 9.05
CA THR A 118 -10.25 2.81 8.09
C THR A 118 -8.94 2.03 8.17
N VAL A 119 -8.47 1.73 9.37
CA VAL A 119 -7.27 0.91 9.59
C VAL A 119 -7.46 -0.47 8.95
N ASP A 120 -8.57 -1.14 9.24
CA ASP A 120 -8.88 -2.47 8.71
C ASP A 120 -9.00 -2.46 7.18
N TYR A 121 -9.62 -1.42 6.60
CA TYR A 121 -9.75 -1.24 5.16
C TYR A 121 -8.39 -1.23 4.44
N PHE A 122 -7.42 -0.50 4.98
CA PHE A 122 -6.05 -0.48 4.44
C PHE A 122 -5.29 -1.77 4.73
N MET A 123 -5.39 -2.29 5.96
CA MET A 123 -4.66 -3.50 6.36
C MET A 123 -5.10 -4.73 5.59
N GLU A 124 -6.38 -4.89 5.26
CA GLU A 124 -6.86 -5.97 4.38
C GLU A 124 -6.12 -5.95 3.02
N ARG A 125 -6.04 -4.77 2.41
CA ARG A 125 -5.38 -4.56 1.11
C ARG A 125 -3.87 -4.78 1.20
N ALA A 126 -3.23 -4.18 2.20
CA ALA A 126 -1.79 -4.32 2.44
C ALA A 126 -1.40 -5.78 2.67
N ASN A 127 -2.16 -6.52 3.47
CA ASN A 127 -1.91 -7.95 3.72
C ASN A 127 -2.09 -8.80 2.45
N ARG A 128 -3.10 -8.51 1.62
CA ARG A 128 -3.28 -9.23 0.35
C ARG A 128 -2.11 -8.99 -0.61
N ILE A 129 -1.64 -7.74 -0.72
CA ILE A 129 -0.47 -7.39 -1.53
C ILE A 129 0.79 -8.08 -1.00
N ALA A 130 1.07 -7.95 0.31
CA ALA A 130 2.23 -8.56 0.96
C ALA A 130 2.22 -10.08 0.80
N ARG A 131 1.07 -10.75 0.98
CA ARG A 131 0.93 -12.19 0.75
C ARG A 131 1.27 -12.55 -0.69
N SER A 132 0.75 -11.81 -1.68
CA SER A 132 1.06 -12.06 -3.08
C SER A 132 2.57 -11.96 -3.37
N PHE A 133 3.28 -11.00 -2.76
CA PHE A 133 4.72 -10.84 -2.97
C PHE A 133 5.50 -11.96 -2.28
N GLN A 134 5.14 -12.31 -1.04
CA GLN A 134 5.79 -13.40 -0.31
C GLN A 134 5.65 -14.75 -1.01
N LEU A 135 4.47 -15.06 -1.56
CA LEU A 135 4.28 -16.26 -2.39
C LEU A 135 5.24 -16.29 -3.59
N GLY A 136 5.37 -15.17 -4.29
CA GLY A 136 6.28 -15.04 -5.44
C GLY A 136 7.76 -15.15 -5.07
N MET A 137 8.16 -14.59 -3.93
CA MET A 137 9.57 -14.56 -3.49
C MET A 137 10.03 -15.86 -2.84
N PHE A 138 9.17 -16.54 -2.08
CA PHE A 138 9.60 -17.57 -1.13
C PHE A 138 9.01 -18.95 -1.39
N GLU A 139 7.86 -19.05 -2.07
CA GLU A 139 7.14 -20.32 -2.22
C GLU A 139 7.12 -20.85 -3.66
N LEU A 140 7.22 -19.98 -4.67
CA LEU A 140 7.19 -20.36 -6.08
C LEU A 140 8.58 -20.44 -6.75
N GLY A 141 9.64 -20.33 -5.95
CA GLY A 141 11.04 -20.27 -6.40
C GLY A 141 11.90 -21.51 -6.10
N THR A 142 11.29 -22.66 -5.75
CA THR A 142 12.00 -23.94 -5.62
C THR A 142 12.06 -24.70 -6.93
#